data_AF-A0A520HUR6-F1
#
_entry.id   AF-A0A520HUR6-F1
#
_cell.length_a   1.000
_cell.length_b   1.000
_cell.length_c   1.000
_cell.angle_alpha   90.00
_cell.angle_beta   90.00
_cell.angle_gamma   90.00
#
_symmetry.space_group_name_H-M   'P 1'
#
loop_
_entity.id
_entity.type
_entity.pdbx_description
1 polymer ?
#
loop_
_entity_poly.entity_id
_entity_poly.type
_entity_poly.pdbx_seq_one_letter_code
_entity_poly.pdbx_strand_id
1 'polypeptide(L)'
;LPPMKAGGPYTMDITGKNKILLKEILIGDVWLCSGQSNMVHQLNIHDVTYADEIASANYPQIRQFWVPTLNSMEGPQANLPPGNWKAAVGQDVRPFSAVAYFFAKDLFEKYHVPVGIINASAGGIPIESWISEEGLKNFPGLQATIQKNKDTAYINNANSKISAGNSIKSSQQDRGLSSSPKWLDTSYVPKGWHPINVPGYWEDQGLKDFNGVVWYRKEVDIPSSMTGKPARAFLGRIVDADEFYINGKQVGSTTYMYPQRRYHIAPDVLKAGKNIFVIRVTNTNGKGGFVSDKPYCIFAGRDTVDLKGTWQYKVGEVYAPRTGGFTGGIAAQNQPTASYNAMVAPLINYSIKGFLWYQGESNIGRAEEYKKLQPAQIADWRSKWQQGSLPFLYVQLPGFMDYNYLPSESQWAQLREAQLASLSVPNTSMVVAIDLGEWNDIHPDNKKDVGKRLALAAQKITYGENIVYSGP
;
A
#
# COMPACT_ATOMS: atom_id res chain seq x y z
N LEU A 1 -29.24 11.42 18.89
CA LEU A 1 -30.18 10.30 19.11
C LEU A 1 -29.77 9.60 20.39
N PRO A 2 -30.70 9.10 21.22
CA PRO A 2 -30.33 8.29 22.38
C PRO A 2 -29.55 7.04 21.93
N PRO A 3 -28.72 6.45 22.80
CA PRO A 3 -28.07 5.18 22.52
C PRO A 3 -29.10 4.11 22.14
N MET A 4 -28.78 3.30 21.13
CA MET A 4 -29.64 2.23 20.63
C MET A 4 -28.92 0.89 20.76
N LYS A 5 -29.69 -0.19 20.91
CA LYS A 5 -29.13 -1.55 20.87
C LYS A 5 -28.50 -1.78 19.50
N ALA A 6 -27.35 -2.46 19.49
CA ALA A 6 -26.70 -2.86 18.24
C ALA A 6 -27.61 -3.79 17.41
N GLY A 7 -27.51 -3.69 16.09
CA GLY A 7 -28.35 -4.44 15.15
C GLY A 7 -28.68 -3.68 13.87
N GLY A 8 -29.80 -4.04 13.26
CA GLY A 8 -30.27 -3.52 11.98
C GLY A 8 -30.43 -4.64 10.93
N PRO A 9 -30.75 -4.30 9.67
CA PRO A 9 -30.88 -2.94 9.15
C PRO A 9 -32.12 -2.21 9.71
N TYR A 10 -31.93 -0.97 10.13
CA TYR A 10 -32.98 -0.04 10.51
C TYR A 10 -33.28 0.93 9.36
N THR A 11 -34.42 1.61 9.47
CA THR A 11 -34.82 2.72 8.60
C THR A 11 -35.02 3.97 9.44
N MET A 12 -34.54 5.12 8.96
CA MET A 12 -34.76 6.43 9.57
C MET A 12 -35.55 7.31 8.61
N ASP A 13 -36.71 7.75 9.07
CA ASP A 13 -37.56 8.72 8.39
C ASP A 13 -37.30 10.10 8.99
N ILE A 14 -36.76 11.01 8.18
CA ILE A 14 -36.47 12.39 8.56
C ILE A 14 -37.49 13.27 7.86
N THR A 15 -38.41 13.84 8.63
CA THR A 15 -39.47 14.72 8.12
C THR A 15 -39.23 16.16 8.57
N GLY A 16 -39.14 17.08 7.61
CA GLY A 16 -39.06 18.52 7.81
C GLY A 16 -39.81 19.24 6.69
N LYS A 17 -39.15 20.19 6.00
CA LYS A 17 -39.70 20.79 4.76
C LYS A 17 -39.73 19.80 3.59
N ASN A 18 -38.91 18.77 3.65
CA ASN A 18 -38.88 17.61 2.76
C ASN A 18 -38.86 16.33 3.60
N LYS A 19 -39.06 15.19 2.93
CA LYS A 19 -38.96 13.86 3.53
C LYS A 19 -37.71 13.15 3.02
N ILE A 20 -36.84 12.72 3.92
CA ILE A 20 -35.65 11.92 3.61
C ILE A 20 -35.80 10.56 4.28
N LEU A 21 -35.70 9.49 3.50
CA LEU A 21 -35.76 8.12 3.99
C LEU A 21 -34.37 7.47 3.87
N LEU A 22 -33.73 7.24 5.01
CA LEU A 22 -32.48 6.50 5.08
C LEU A 22 -32.79 5.03 5.39
N LYS A 23 -32.34 4.12 4.54
CA LYS A 23 -32.48 2.67 4.71
C LYS A 23 -31.13 2.04 5.03
N GLU A 24 -31.13 0.77 5.39
CA GLU A 24 -29.91 -0.02 5.60
C GLU A 24 -29.00 0.56 6.69
N ILE A 25 -29.58 1.05 7.79
CA ILE A 25 -28.80 1.61 8.91
C ILE A 25 -28.41 0.49 9.86
N LEU A 26 -27.12 0.31 10.11
CA LEU A 26 -26.60 -0.58 11.14
C LEU A 26 -26.14 0.22 12.34
N ILE A 27 -26.33 -0.35 13.53
CA ILE A 27 -25.85 0.21 14.80
C ILE A 27 -24.90 -0.83 15.40
N GLY A 28 -23.68 -0.41 15.73
CA GLY A 28 -22.66 -1.31 16.24
C GLY A 28 -21.33 -0.60 16.49
N ASP A 29 -20.24 -1.36 16.50
CA ASP A 29 -18.90 -0.86 16.80
C ASP A 29 -18.25 -0.28 15.54
N VAL A 30 -17.90 1.01 15.57
CA VAL A 30 -17.27 1.71 14.43
C VAL A 30 -15.80 2.00 14.74
N TRP A 31 -14.89 1.63 13.86
CA TRP A 31 -13.45 1.80 14.04
C TRP A 31 -12.86 2.72 12.98
N LEU A 32 -12.09 3.72 13.41
CA LEU A 32 -11.30 4.55 12.49
C LEU A 32 -9.98 3.84 12.21
N CYS A 33 -9.80 3.38 10.98
CA CYS A 33 -8.60 2.70 10.50
C CYS A 33 -7.79 3.68 9.66
N SER A 34 -6.55 3.95 10.05
CA SER A 34 -5.70 4.96 9.43
C SER A 34 -4.23 4.56 9.42
N GLY A 35 -3.42 5.36 8.75
CA GLY A 35 -2.00 5.11 8.53
C GLY A 35 -1.67 5.12 7.04
N GLN A 36 -0.72 4.28 6.63
CA GLN A 36 -0.19 4.28 5.28
C GLN A 36 -0.47 3.00 4.48
N SER A 37 0.37 2.68 3.51
CA SER A 37 0.17 1.63 2.51
C SER A 37 -0.22 0.28 3.11
N ASN A 38 0.40 -0.14 4.22
CA ASN A 38 0.05 -1.40 4.87
C ASN A 38 -1.38 -1.43 5.45
N MET A 39 -1.95 -0.28 5.85
CA MET A 39 -3.38 -0.14 6.16
C MET A 39 -4.25 -0.03 4.89
N VAL A 40 -3.75 0.64 3.85
CA VAL A 40 -4.47 0.82 2.56
C VAL A 40 -4.71 -0.50 1.86
N HIS A 41 -3.72 -1.40 1.87
CA HIS A 41 -3.67 -2.60 1.05
C HIS A 41 -4.98 -3.38 1.07
N GLN A 42 -5.60 -3.43 -0.10
CA GLN A 42 -6.92 -3.96 -0.30
C GLN A 42 -6.89 -5.46 -0.61
N LEU A 43 -7.96 -6.18 -0.31
CA LEU A 43 -8.07 -7.62 -0.61
C LEU A 43 -7.85 -7.95 -2.09
N ASN A 44 -8.20 -7.05 -3.03
CA ASN A 44 -7.95 -7.22 -4.46
C ASN A 44 -6.45 -7.35 -4.82
N ILE A 45 -5.54 -6.71 -4.08
CA ILE A 45 -4.09 -6.82 -4.31
C ILE A 45 -3.58 -8.19 -3.82
N HIS A 46 -4.27 -8.76 -2.84
CA HIS A 46 -3.98 -10.03 -2.21
C HIS A 46 -4.94 -11.14 -2.68
N ASP A 47 -5.48 -11.02 -3.89
CA ASP A 47 -6.56 -11.87 -4.41
C ASP A 47 -6.18 -13.33 -4.67
N VAL A 48 -4.88 -13.62 -4.78
CA VAL A 48 -4.35 -14.99 -4.85
C VAL A 48 -4.34 -15.61 -3.46
N THR A 49 -3.86 -14.87 -2.47
CA THR A 49 -3.66 -15.33 -1.10
C THR A 49 -4.98 -15.46 -0.35
N TYR A 50 -5.92 -14.54 -0.60
CA TYR A 50 -7.24 -14.50 0.03
C TYR A 50 -8.35 -14.85 -0.95
N ALA A 51 -8.06 -15.70 -1.94
CA ALA A 51 -9.02 -16.10 -2.96
C ALA A 51 -10.30 -16.69 -2.35
N ASP A 52 -10.12 -17.59 -1.38
CA ASP A 52 -11.22 -18.27 -0.69
C ASP A 52 -12.03 -17.30 0.16
N GLU A 53 -11.36 -16.43 0.94
CA GLU A 53 -12.06 -15.44 1.77
C GLU A 53 -12.84 -14.41 0.96
N ILE A 54 -12.34 -14.02 -0.21
CA ILE A 54 -13.06 -13.14 -1.14
C ILE A 54 -14.26 -13.88 -1.73
N ALA A 55 -14.07 -15.12 -2.16
CA ALA A 55 -15.13 -15.92 -2.78
C ALA A 55 -16.27 -16.25 -1.79
N SER A 56 -15.95 -16.50 -0.53
CA SER A 56 -16.91 -16.85 0.52
C SER A 56 -17.42 -15.67 1.35
N ALA A 57 -16.98 -14.43 1.06
CA ALA A 57 -17.37 -13.26 1.85
C ALA A 57 -18.89 -13.04 1.83
N ASN A 58 -19.52 -13.16 2.99
CA ASN A 58 -20.95 -12.93 3.17
C ASN A 58 -21.25 -12.33 4.55
N TYR A 59 -20.67 -11.16 4.82
CA TYR A 59 -20.82 -10.45 6.09
C TYR A 59 -21.50 -9.09 5.87
N PRO A 60 -22.82 -9.03 5.61
CA PRO A 60 -23.54 -7.78 5.33
C PRO A 60 -23.54 -6.78 6.51
N GLN A 61 -23.23 -7.27 7.72
CA GLN A 61 -23.12 -6.50 8.95
C GLN A 61 -21.73 -5.90 9.18
N ILE A 62 -20.74 -6.27 8.35
CA ILE A 62 -19.44 -5.61 8.30
C ILE A 62 -19.47 -4.64 7.12
N ARG A 63 -19.21 -3.36 7.38
CA ARG A 63 -19.24 -2.33 6.33
C ARG A 63 -18.02 -1.44 6.38
N GLN A 64 -17.46 -1.09 5.23
CA GLN A 64 -16.39 -0.11 5.10
C GLN A 64 -16.87 1.16 4.41
N PHE A 65 -16.56 2.32 5.01
CA PHE A 65 -16.56 3.61 4.36
C PHE A 65 -15.13 3.98 3.98
N TRP A 66 -14.86 4.11 2.68
CA TRP A 66 -13.55 4.48 2.17
C TRP A 66 -13.43 6.00 2.07
N VAL A 67 -12.46 6.59 2.76
CA VAL A 67 -12.10 8.00 2.60
C VAL A 67 -11.10 8.10 1.45
N PRO A 68 -11.40 8.83 0.36
CA PRO A 68 -10.44 9.01 -0.72
C PRO A 68 -9.17 9.71 -0.20
N THR A 69 -8.03 9.47 -0.85
CA THR A 69 -6.79 10.18 -0.51
C THR A 69 -6.95 11.66 -0.82
N LEU A 70 -6.93 12.48 0.23
CA LEU A 70 -7.09 13.93 0.16
C LEU A 70 -5.99 14.60 0.99
N ASN A 71 -5.71 15.86 0.70
CA ASN A 71 -4.80 16.68 1.49
C ASN A 71 -5.29 18.14 1.51
N SER A 72 -5.03 18.85 2.61
CA SER A 72 -5.27 20.29 2.71
C SER A 72 -4.25 20.94 3.62
N MET A 73 -3.38 21.78 3.05
CA MET A 73 -2.43 22.59 3.81
C MET A 73 -3.04 23.90 4.33
N GLU A 74 -4.23 24.26 3.86
CA GLU A 74 -4.92 25.51 4.23
C GLU A 74 -5.62 25.41 5.59
N GLY A 75 -6.02 24.19 5.99
CA GLY A 75 -6.67 23.93 7.26
C GLY A 75 -7.73 22.83 7.19
N PRO A 76 -8.33 22.49 8.35
CA PRO A 76 -9.27 21.38 8.48
C PRO A 76 -10.53 21.61 7.63
N GLN A 77 -10.87 20.58 6.86
CA GLN A 77 -12.08 20.56 6.04
C GLN A 77 -13.29 20.15 6.89
N ALA A 78 -14.45 20.71 6.57
CA ALA A 78 -15.68 20.42 7.28
C ALA A 78 -16.35 19.12 6.84
N ASN A 79 -16.19 18.74 5.57
CA ASN A 79 -16.89 17.61 4.96
C ASN A 79 -15.96 16.79 4.08
N LEU A 80 -16.25 15.49 3.98
CA LEU A 80 -15.67 14.63 2.97
C LEU A 80 -16.42 14.78 1.64
N PRO A 81 -15.76 14.45 0.50
CA PRO A 81 -16.46 14.20 -0.76
C PRO A 81 -17.53 13.11 -0.59
N PRO A 82 -18.53 13.07 -1.49
CA PRO A 82 -19.53 12.00 -1.48
C PRO A 82 -18.90 10.61 -1.46
N GLY A 83 -19.41 9.74 -0.59
CA GLY A 83 -18.97 8.37 -0.43
C GLY A 83 -20.10 7.50 0.11
N ASN A 84 -19.88 6.18 0.16
CA ASN A 84 -20.88 5.24 0.65
C ASN A 84 -20.23 4.13 1.47
N TRP A 85 -21.00 3.57 2.40
CA TRP A 85 -20.66 2.32 3.06
C TRP A 85 -20.83 1.15 2.08
N LYS A 86 -19.84 0.26 2.00
CA LYS A 86 -19.90 -1.00 1.25
C LYS A 86 -19.98 -2.16 2.22
N ALA A 87 -20.76 -3.18 1.90
CA ALA A 87 -20.87 -4.40 2.71
C ALA A 87 -19.78 -5.41 2.32
N ALA A 88 -19.31 -6.20 3.27
CA ALA A 88 -18.33 -7.25 3.02
C ALA A 88 -18.99 -8.52 2.42
N VAL A 89 -19.58 -8.37 1.23
CA VAL A 89 -20.31 -9.44 0.52
C VAL A 89 -19.83 -9.55 -0.92
N GLY A 90 -19.46 -10.76 -1.36
CA GLY A 90 -19.06 -11.05 -2.72
C GLY A 90 -17.98 -10.09 -3.26
N GLN A 91 -18.20 -9.49 -4.42
CA GLN A 91 -17.20 -8.60 -5.05
C GLN A 91 -17.00 -7.27 -4.30
N ASP A 92 -17.97 -6.83 -3.48
CA ASP A 92 -17.86 -5.57 -2.73
C ASP A 92 -16.80 -5.61 -1.61
N VAL A 93 -16.36 -6.82 -1.21
CA VAL A 93 -15.29 -6.97 -0.21
C VAL A 93 -13.90 -6.66 -0.78
N ARG A 94 -13.70 -6.83 -2.09
CA ARG A 94 -12.39 -6.65 -2.75
C ARG A 94 -11.68 -5.32 -2.45
N PRO A 95 -12.35 -4.16 -2.44
CA PRO A 95 -11.74 -2.87 -2.08
C PRO A 95 -11.62 -2.61 -0.57
N PHE A 96 -11.91 -3.59 0.29
CA PHE A 96 -11.67 -3.45 1.73
C PHE A 96 -10.18 -3.51 2.02
N SER A 97 -9.72 -2.69 2.99
CA SER A 97 -8.41 -2.94 3.60
C SER A 97 -8.38 -4.36 4.15
N ALA A 98 -7.39 -5.15 3.74
CA ALA A 98 -7.27 -6.53 4.17
C ALA A 98 -7.08 -6.61 5.69
N VAL A 99 -6.23 -5.75 6.27
CA VAL A 99 -6.00 -5.68 7.73
C VAL A 99 -7.31 -5.34 8.46
N ALA A 100 -8.00 -4.28 8.04
CA ALA A 100 -9.24 -3.85 8.71
C ALA A 100 -10.39 -4.86 8.52
N TYR A 101 -10.47 -5.53 7.36
CA TYR A 101 -11.44 -6.58 7.10
C TYR A 101 -11.27 -7.76 8.05
N PHE A 102 -10.04 -8.30 8.16
CA PHE A 102 -9.79 -9.45 9.04
C PHE A 102 -9.98 -9.09 10.52
N PHE A 103 -9.61 -7.87 10.92
CA PHE A 103 -9.94 -7.33 12.23
C PHE A 103 -11.46 -7.33 12.51
N ALA A 104 -12.25 -6.75 11.60
CA ALA A 104 -13.69 -6.62 11.78
C ALA A 104 -14.40 -7.98 11.71
N LYS A 105 -13.92 -8.89 10.85
CA LYS A 105 -14.42 -10.25 10.73
C LYS A 105 -14.29 -11.01 12.04
N ASP A 106 -13.11 -11.01 12.65
CA ASP A 106 -12.86 -11.71 13.92
C ASP A 106 -13.71 -11.14 15.06
N LEU A 107 -13.87 -9.80 15.15
CA LEU A 107 -14.75 -9.19 16.15
C LEU A 107 -16.22 -9.53 15.92
N PHE A 108 -16.68 -9.48 14.67
CA PHE A 108 -18.06 -9.80 14.32
C PHE A 108 -18.38 -11.28 14.58
N GLU A 109 -17.49 -12.20 14.22
CA GLU A 109 -17.67 -13.64 14.46
C GLU A 109 -17.76 -13.96 15.95
N LYS A 110 -17.07 -13.20 16.80
CA LYS A 110 -17.09 -13.39 18.26
C LYS A 110 -18.29 -12.75 18.95
N TYR A 111 -18.61 -11.49 18.62
CA TYR A 111 -19.58 -10.70 19.38
C TYR A 111 -20.94 -10.55 18.68
N HIS A 112 -21.02 -10.85 17.39
CA HIS A 112 -22.22 -10.67 16.55
C HIS A 112 -22.81 -9.25 16.59
N VAL A 113 -21.96 -8.26 16.85
CA VAL A 113 -22.27 -6.82 16.79
C VAL A 113 -21.83 -6.31 15.41
N PRO A 114 -22.67 -5.57 14.66
CA PRO A 114 -22.27 -4.97 13.39
C PRO A 114 -20.98 -4.15 13.54
N VAL A 115 -20.07 -4.26 12.57
CA VAL A 115 -18.77 -3.57 12.61
C VAL A 115 -18.65 -2.60 11.44
N GLY A 116 -18.47 -1.33 11.74
CA GLY A 116 -18.16 -0.28 10.78
C GLY A 116 -16.65 -0.01 10.72
N ILE A 117 -16.09 0.05 9.52
CA ILE A 117 -14.71 0.48 9.26
C ILE A 117 -14.77 1.83 8.56
N ILE A 118 -14.23 2.87 9.17
CA ILE A 118 -13.90 4.11 8.44
C ILE A 118 -12.44 4.02 8.07
N ASN A 119 -12.15 3.88 6.78
CA ASN A 119 -10.77 3.76 6.30
C ASN A 119 -10.27 5.12 5.78
N ALA A 120 -9.43 5.76 6.58
CA ALA A 120 -8.73 7.00 6.25
C ALA A 120 -7.22 6.74 6.21
N SER A 121 -6.75 6.02 5.20
CA SER A 121 -5.35 5.67 5.03
C SER A 121 -4.82 6.01 3.64
N ALA A 122 -3.54 6.32 3.53
CA ALA A 122 -2.91 6.64 2.24
C ALA A 122 -1.39 6.35 2.25
N GLY A 123 -0.92 5.72 1.17
CA GLY A 123 0.48 5.26 1.04
C GLY A 123 1.49 6.40 1.07
N GLY A 124 2.64 6.16 1.71
CA GLY A 124 3.78 7.08 1.69
C GLY A 124 3.66 8.33 2.57
N ILE A 125 2.60 8.44 3.38
CA ILE A 125 2.36 9.62 4.22
C ILE A 125 3.00 9.46 5.62
N PRO A 126 3.85 10.41 6.05
CA PRO A 126 4.48 10.38 7.37
C PRO A 126 3.52 10.84 8.49
N ILE A 127 3.78 10.42 9.73
CA ILE A 127 2.87 10.61 10.89
C ILE A 127 2.48 12.07 11.13
N GLU A 128 3.39 13.03 10.93
CA GLU A 128 3.13 14.45 11.14
C GLU A 128 2.04 15.01 10.22
N SER A 129 1.75 14.38 9.08
CA SER A 129 0.63 14.78 8.23
C SER A 129 -0.73 14.45 8.85
N TRP A 130 -0.77 13.48 9.76
CA TRP A 130 -1.98 12.93 10.37
C TRP A 130 -2.30 13.54 11.75
N ILE A 131 -1.54 14.55 12.18
CA ILE A 131 -1.73 15.24 13.47
C ILE A 131 -2.22 16.67 13.18
N SER A 132 -3.15 17.18 13.98
CA SER A 132 -3.63 18.56 13.86
C SER A 132 -2.51 19.59 14.13
N GLU A 133 -2.72 20.85 13.71
CA GLU A 133 -1.77 21.94 14.03
C GLU A 133 -1.60 22.09 15.55
N GLU A 134 -2.67 21.92 16.34
CA GLU A 134 -2.59 21.98 17.80
C GLU A 134 -1.85 20.78 18.40
N GLY A 135 -2.03 19.58 17.85
CA GLY A 135 -1.32 18.37 18.27
C GLY A 135 0.19 18.49 18.04
N LEU A 136 0.60 19.29 17.06
CA LEU A 136 2.00 19.54 16.71
C LEU A 136 2.62 20.76 17.43
N LYS A 137 1.94 21.39 18.39
CA LYS A 137 2.42 22.64 19.04
C LYS A 137 3.80 22.53 19.69
N ASN A 138 4.17 21.34 20.15
CA ASN A 138 5.45 21.08 20.82
C ASN A 138 6.59 20.68 19.85
N PHE A 139 6.36 20.82 18.55
CA PHE A 139 7.31 20.47 17.49
C PHE A 139 7.67 21.73 16.69
N PRO A 140 8.59 22.58 17.18
CA PRO A 140 8.86 23.89 16.58
C PRO A 140 9.31 23.81 15.12
N GLY A 141 10.06 22.76 14.74
CA GLY A 141 10.43 22.52 13.35
C GLY A 141 9.22 22.27 12.45
N LEU A 142 8.27 21.45 12.90
CA LEU A 142 7.04 21.18 12.16
C LEU A 142 6.12 22.40 12.14
N GLN A 143 6.02 23.15 13.25
CA GLN A 143 5.29 24.43 13.29
C GLN A 143 5.84 25.44 12.28
N ALA A 144 7.16 25.57 12.19
CA ALA A 144 7.79 26.43 11.19
C ALA A 144 7.44 25.98 9.76
N THR A 145 7.41 24.67 9.49
CA THR A 145 6.98 24.12 8.20
C THR A 145 5.51 24.42 7.93
N ILE A 146 4.62 24.27 8.92
CA ILE A 146 3.20 24.61 8.79
C ILE A 146 3.02 26.08 8.41
N GLN A 147 3.70 27.00 9.09
CA GLN A 147 3.60 28.43 8.76
C GLN A 147 4.15 28.74 7.36
N LYS A 148 5.23 28.08 6.93
CA LYS A 148 5.74 28.20 5.56
C LYS A 148 4.74 27.68 4.52
N ASN A 149 4.04 26.59 4.83
CA ASN A 149 3.08 26.00 3.89
C ASN A 149 1.82 26.87 3.66
N LYS A 150 1.56 27.84 4.56
CA LYS A 150 0.50 28.85 4.39
C LYS A 150 0.89 29.95 3.38
N ASP A 151 2.17 30.08 3.04
CA ASP A 151 2.65 31.03 2.03
C ASP A 151 2.51 30.45 0.61
N THR A 152 1.51 30.90 -0.13
CA THR A 152 1.25 30.47 -1.50
C THR A 152 2.38 30.82 -2.48
N ALA A 153 3.14 31.89 -2.24
CA ALA A 153 4.29 32.24 -3.07
C ALA A 153 5.44 31.23 -2.86
N TYR A 154 5.66 30.79 -1.62
CA TYR A 154 6.61 29.72 -1.30
C TYR A 154 6.23 28.40 -1.99
N ILE A 155 4.96 27.98 -1.89
CA ILE A 155 4.47 26.76 -2.54
C ILE A 155 4.63 26.84 -4.06
N ASN A 156 4.20 27.95 -4.67
CA ASN A 156 4.29 28.14 -6.12
C ASN A 156 5.73 28.15 -6.63
N ASN A 157 6.66 28.74 -5.88
CA ASN A 157 8.10 28.73 -6.20
C ASN A 157 8.70 27.31 -6.09
N ALA A 158 8.36 26.58 -5.03
CA ALA A 158 8.81 25.20 -4.85
C ALA A 158 8.33 24.31 -6.01
N ASN A 159 7.10 24.50 -6.46
CA ASN A 159 6.51 23.72 -7.55
C ASN A 159 7.00 24.15 -8.94
N SER A 160 7.31 25.44 -9.16
CA SER A 160 7.84 25.92 -10.45
C SER A 160 9.29 25.49 -10.72
N LYS A 161 10.07 25.22 -9.67
CA LYS A 161 11.41 24.61 -9.82
C LYS A 161 11.35 23.17 -10.33
N ILE A 162 10.23 22.47 -10.13
CA ILE A 162 9.99 21.13 -10.68
C ILE A 162 9.84 21.19 -12.21
N SER A 163 9.04 22.11 -12.74
CA SER A 163 8.75 22.17 -14.18
C SER A 163 9.98 22.56 -15.01
N ALA A 164 10.92 23.31 -14.43
CA ALA A 164 12.23 23.56 -15.03
C ALA A 164 13.19 22.34 -14.93
N GLY A 165 13.18 21.61 -13.80
CA GLY A 165 14.10 20.50 -13.51
C GLY A 165 13.66 19.10 -14.01
N ASN A 166 12.38 18.88 -14.27
CA ASN A 166 11.84 17.62 -14.82
C ASN A 166 11.99 17.50 -16.34
N SER A 167 12.60 18.49 -17.00
CA SER A 167 13.14 18.29 -18.34
C SER A 167 14.43 17.48 -18.27
N ILE A 168 14.34 16.22 -17.83
CA ILE A 168 15.28 15.22 -18.31
C ILE A 168 14.98 15.12 -19.80
N LYS A 169 15.63 15.97 -20.59
CA LYS A 169 15.82 15.74 -22.02
C LYS A 169 16.67 14.48 -22.10
N SER A 170 16.02 13.31 -22.05
CA SER A 170 16.61 12.12 -22.64
C SER A 170 16.81 12.46 -24.12
N SER A 171 18.08 12.62 -24.49
CA SER A 171 18.49 12.75 -25.89
C SER A 171 18.66 11.38 -26.56
N GLN A 172 18.48 10.28 -25.81
CA GLN A 172 18.62 8.91 -26.30
C GLN A 172 17.28 8.21 -26.28
N GLN A 173 16.70 8.01 -27.46
CA GLN A 173 15.50 7.19 -27.63
C GLN A 173 15.83 5.72 -27.28
N ASP A 174 15.00 5.08 -26.44
CA ASP A 174 15.07 3.64 -26.16
C ASP A 174 15.29 2.83 -27.45
N ARG A 175 16.45 2.18 -27.54
CA ARG A 175 16.90 1.41 -28.72
C ARG A 175 15.97 0.24 -29.03
N GLY A 176 15.30 -0.32 -28.03
CA GLY A 176 14.34 -1.40 -28.23
C GLY A 176 13.08 -0.96 -28.94
N LEU A 177 12.62 0.28 -28.69
CA LEU A 177 11.44 0.87 -29.33
C LEU A 177 11.76 1.57 -30.67
N SER A 178 12.97 2.10 -30.82
CA SER A 178 13.40 2.84 -32.01
C SER A 178 14.00 1.97 -33.13
N SER A 179 14.33 0.71 -32.83
CA SER A 179 14.81 -0.23 -33.84
C SER A 179 13.70 -0.69 -34.80
N SER A 180 14.08 -1.08 -36.02
CA SER A 180 13.20 -1.68 -37.02
C SER A 180 13.85 -2.97 -37.56
N PRO A 181 13.30 -4.16 -37.27
CA PRO A 181 12.17 -4.42 -36.38
C PRO A 181 12.49 -4.08 -34.90
N LYS A 182 11.45 -3.80 -34.11
CA LYS A 182 11.57 -3.51 -32.68
C LYS A 182 11.96 -4.78 -31.92
N TRP A 183 12.58 -4.64 -30.75
CA TRP A 183 13.05 -5.83 -30.00
C TRP A 183 11.92 -6.72 -29.46
N LEU A 184 10.69 -6.22 -29.39
CA LEU A 184 9.50 -6.99 -29.05
C LEU A 184 8.94 -7.81 -30.22
N ASP A 185 9.27 -7.44 -31.46
CA ASP A 185 8.67 -8.03 -32.66
C ASP A 185 9.13 -9.47 -32.86
N THR A 186 8.23 -10.34 -33.32
CA THR A 186 8.55 -11.75 -33.58
C THR A 186 9.53 -11.95 -34.74
N SER A 187 9.67 -10.95 -35.62
CA SER A 187 10.63 -10.94 -36.73
C SER A 187 12.03 -10.46 -36.32
N TYR A 188 12.20 -9.92 -35.11
CA TYR A 188 13.49 -9.44 -34.63
C TYR A 188 14.44 -10.61 -34.36
N VAL A 189 15.62 -10.55 -34.97
CA VAL A 189 16.72 -11.51 -34.74
C VAL A 189 17.64 -10.95 -33.65
N PRO A 190 17.73 -11.57 -32.47
CA PRO A 190 18.56 -11.08 -31.37
C PRO A 190 20.03 -10.98 -31.74
N LYS A 191 20.62 -9.78 -31.61
CA LYS A 191 22.06 -9.53 -31.79
C LYS A 191 22.63 -8.77 -30.60
N GLY A 192 23.76 -9.22 -30.08
CA GLY A 192 24.43 -8.59 -28.93
C GLY A 192 23.58 -8.57 -27.66
N TRP A 193 22.90 -9.68 -27.40
CA TRP A 193 22.23 -9.93 -26.12
C TRP A 193 23.15 -10.77 -25.24
N HIS A 194 23.03 -10.60 -23.93
CA HIS A 194 23.88 -11.27 -22.94
C HIS A 194 23.02 -12.08 -21.96
N PRO A 195 23.52 -13.19 -21.40
CA PRO A 195 22.77 -13.96 -20.42
C PRO A 195 22.62 -13.19 -19.10
N ILE A 196 21.46 -13.36 -18.45
CA ILE A 196 21.18 -12.87 -17.09
C ILE A 196 20.20 -13.83 -16.41
N ASN A 197 20.28 -14.00 -15.10
CA ASN A 197 19.33 -14.80 -14.34
C ASN A 197 18.15 -13.95 -13.87
N VAL A 198 16.96 -14.54 -13.95
CA VAL A 198 15.71 -14.02 -13.40
C VAL A 198 15.14 -15.05 -12.41
N PRO A 199 14.79 -14.67 -11.17
CA PRO A 199 14.97 -13.34 -10.58
C PRO A 199 16.44 -12.99 -10.31
N GLY A 200 16.68 -11.71 -10.03
CA GLY A 200 17.99 -11.14 -9.75
C GLY A 200 18.05 -9.66 -10.14
N TYR A 201 18.87 -8.90 -9.42
CA TYR A 201 19.19 -7.52 -9.78
C TYR A 201 20.29 -7.50 -10.84
N TRP A 202 20.26 -6.54 -11.76
CA TRP A 202 21.23 -6.48 -12.84
C TRP A 202 22.59 -5.95 -12.38
N GLU A 203 22.63 -5.14 -11.31
CA GLU A 203 23.87 -4.67 -10.69
C GLU A 203 24.70 -5.83 -10.13
N ASP A 204 24.02 -6.81 -9.54
CA ASP A 204 24.64 -8.00 -8.96
C ASP A 204 25.10 -9.00 -10.05
N GLN A 205 24.74 -8.75 -11.32
CA GLN A 205 25.02 -9.61 -12.47
C GLN A 205 25.89 -8.92 -13.53
N GLY A 206 26.41 -7.72 -13.25
CA GLY A 206 27.43 -7.06 -14.06
C GLY A 206 27.06 -5.67 -14.59
N LEU A 207 25.79 -5.25 -14.55
CA LEU A 207 25.37 -3.88 -14.91
C LEU A 207 25.46 -2.95 -13.69
N LYS A 208 26.67 -2.70 -13.20
CA LYS A 208 26.89 -1.87 -12.02
C LYS A 208 26.47 -0.42 -12.27
N ASP A 209 25.91 0.22 -11.23
CA ASP A 209 25.57 1.65 -11.18
C ASP A 209 24.74 2.14 -12.37
N PHE A 210 23.77 1.33 -12.80
CA PHE A 210 22.99 1.57 -14.00
C PHE A 210 21.53 1.93 -13.71
N ASN A 211 21.12 3.11 -14.19
CA ASN A 211 19.71 3.50 -14.31
C ASN A 211 19.37 3.65 -15.79
N GLY A 212 18.17 3.26 -16.19
CA GLY A 212 17.78 3.25 -17.59
C GLY A 212 16.74 2.19 -17.91
N VAL A 213 16.80 1.71 -19.14
CA VAL A 213 15.90 0.67 -19.67
C VAL A 213 16.69 -0.59 -19.98
N VAL A 214 16.28 -1.71 -19.40
CA VAL A 214 16.79 -3.05 -19.72
C VAL A 214 15.68 -3.89 -20.33
N TRP A 215 15.96 -4.47 -21.49
CA TRP A 215 15.09 -5.43 -22.15
C TRP A 215 15.53 -6.84 -21.82
N TYR A 216 14.57 -7.73 -21.54
CA TYR A 216 14.76 -9.15 -21.30
C TYR A 216 14.02 -9.94 -22.38
N ARG A 217 14.62 -11.04 -22.85
CA ARG A 217 14.04 -11.94 -23.85
C ARG A 217 14.28 -13.39 -23.46
N LYS A 218 13.25 -14.22 -23.60
CA LYS A 218 13.34 -15.68 -23.42
C LYS A 218 12.43 -16.41 -24.39
N GLU A 219 12.90 -17.55 -24.89
CA GLU A 219 12.05 -18.50 -25.61
C GLU A 219 11.51 -19.51 -24.60
N VAL A 220 10.20 -19.70 -24.62
CA VAL A 220 9.49 -20.56 -23.67
C VAL A 220 8.64 -21.53 -24.46
N ASP A 221 8.84 -22.83 -24.25
CA ASP A 221 8.00 -23.86 -24.84
C ASP A 221 6.71 -24.02 -24.04
N ILE A 222 5.58 -23.86 -24.72
CA ILE A 222 4.24 -23.90 -24.12
C ILE A 222 3.54 -25.20 -24.54
N PRO A 223 3.05 -26.02 -23.60
CA PRO A 223 2.32 -27.23 -23.94
C PRO A 223 1.00 -26.86 -24.65
N SER A 224 0.58 -27.70 -25.60
CA SER A 224 -0.66 -27.51 -26.35
C SER A 224 -1.91 -27.44 -25.46
N SER A 225 -1.85 -28.00 -24.25
CA SER A 225 -2.90 -27.94 -23.25
C SER A 225 -3.16 -26.53 -22.70
N MET A 226 -2.22 -25.59 -22.86
CA MET A 226 -2.36 -24.20 -22.42
C MET A 226 -2.89 -23.25 -23.51
N THR A 227 -2.96 -23.68 -24.77
CA THR A 227 -3.35 -22.81 -25.89
C THR A 227 -4.87 -22.65 -25.99
N GLY A 228 -5.34 -21.51 -26.50
CA GLY A 228 -6.77 -21.24 -26.64
C GLY A 228 -7.51 -21.09 -25.31
N LYS A 229 -6.79 -20.91 -24.19
CA LYS A 229 -7.35 -20.77 -22.84
C LYS A 229 -6.90 -19.46 -22.19
N PRO A 230 -7.74 -18.83 -21.36
CA PRO A 230 -7.28 -17.76 -20.47
C PRO A 230 -6.11 -18.27 -19.62
N ALA A 231 -5.05 -17.48 -19.56
CA ALA A 231 -3.87 -17.79 -18.75
C ALA A 231 -3.50 -16.60 -17.87
N ARG A 232 -2.62 -16.82 -16.90
CA ARG A 232 -2.07 -15.76 -16.04
C ARG A 232 -0.55 -15.86 -16.02
N ALA A 233 0.11 -14.71 -15.99
CA ALA A 233 1.54 -14.59 -15.75
C ALA A 233 1.79 -13.98 -14.38
N PHE A 234 2.60 -14.66 -13.56
CA PHE A 234 3.21 -14.11 -12.37
C PHE A 234 4.67 -13.81 -12.69
N LEU A 235 5.06 -12.53 -12.60
CA LEU A 235 6.43 -12.06 -12.84
C LEU A 235 7.02 -11.44 -11.57
N GLY A 236 6.71 -12.05 -10.42
CA GLY A 236 7.17 -11.64 -9.10
C GLY A 236 6.97 -10.16 -8.82
N ARG A 237 7.99 -9.47 -8.33
CA ARG A 237 8.02 -8.01 -8.18
C ARG A 237 9.21 -7.48 -8.98
N ILE A 238 8.97 -6.49 -9.81
CA ILE A 238 10.00 -5.85 -10.65
C ILE A 238 10.26 -4.47 -10.10
N VAL A 239 11.53 -4.09 -9.96
CA VAL A 239 11.89 -2.75 -9.48
C VAL A 239 11.50 -1.71 -10.52
N ASP A 240 10.87 -0.64 -10.04
CA ASP A 240 10.25 0.44 -10.80
C ASP A 240 9.18 -0.05 -11.79
N ALA A 241 9.38 0.03 -13.10
CA ALA A 241 8.32 -0.16 -14.07
C ALA A 241 8.64 -1.27 -15.08
N ASP A 242 7.60 -1.92 -15.59
CA ASP A 242 7.73 -2.90 -16.65
C ASP A 242 6.61 -2.83 -17.69
N GLU A 243 6.94 -3.30 -18.89
CA GLU A 243 5.98 -3.73 -19.89
C GLU A 243 6.31 -5.17 -20.32
N PHE A 244 5.30 -6.04 -20.30
CA PHE A 244 5.44 -7.45 -20.63
C PHE A 244 4.75 -7.78 -21.96
N TYR A 245 5.48 -8.46 -22.84
CA TYR A 245 5.05 -8.86 -24.17
C TYR A 245 5.22 -10.37 -24.37
N ILE A 246 4.25 -10.98 -25.05
CA ILE A 246 4.33 -12.35 -25.54
C ILE A 246 4.03 -12.33 -27.04
N ASN A 247 4.94 -12.88 -27.84
CA ASN A 247 4.84 -12.93 -29.30
C ASN A 247 4.54 -11.54 -29.92
N GLY A 248 5.16 -10.47 -29.39
CA GLY A 248 4.98 -9.09 -29.84
C GLY A 248 3.70 -8.40 -29.36
N LYS A 249 2.75 -9.11 -28.72
CA LYS A 249 1.55 -8.52 -28.13
C LYS A 249 1.82 -8.14 -26.68
N GLN A 250 1.49 -6.90 -26.31
CA GLN A 250 1.59 -6.47 -24.91
C GLN A 250 0.50 -7.16 -24.08
N VAL A 251 0.93 -7.77 -22.97
CA VAL A 251 0.10 -8.55 -22.05
C VAL A 251 -0.20 -7.75 -20.78
N GLY A 252 0.74 -6.91 -20.36
CA GLY A 252 0.55 -6.09 -19.17
C GLY A 252 1.65 -5.05 -19.00
N SER A 253 1.43 -4.16 -18.03
CA SER A 253 2.39 -3.16 -17.61
C SER A 253 2.12 -2.71 -16.18
N THR A 254 3.17 -2.36 -15.46
CA THR A 254 3.09 -1.73 -14.14
C THR A 254 4.10 -0.59 -14.09
N THR A 255 3.71 0.55 -13.52
CA THR A 255 4.48 1.80 -13.60
C THR A 255 5.34 2.09 -12.37
N TYR A 256 5.33 1.23 -11.35
CA TYR A 256 6.06 1.45 -10.10
C TYR A 256 6.39 0.15 -9.33
N MET A 257 7.34 0.22 -8.40
CA MET A 257 8.10 -0.95 -7.90
C MET A 257 7.37 -1.89 -6.94
N TYR A 258 6.25 -1.47 -6.36
CA TYR A 258 5.67 -2.18 -5.20
C TYR A 258 4.73 -3.34 -5.54
N PRO A 259 3.88 -3.29 -6.58
CA PRO A 259 2.96 -4.39 -6.86
C PRO A 259 3.69 -5.64 -7.32
N GLN A 260 3.20 -6.81 -6.90
CA GLN A 260 3.53 -8.04 -7.61
C GLN A 260 2.89 -8.01 -9.02
N ARG A 261 3.64 -8.45 -10.03
CA ARG A 261 3.23 -8.45 -11.42
C ARG A 261 2.36 -9.67 -11.69
N ARG A 262 1.06 -9.44 -11.79
CA ARG A 262 0.05 -10.45 -12.10
C ARG A 262 -0.74 -10.01 -13.32
N TYR A 263 -0.42 -10.57 -14.49
CA TYR A 263 -1.05 -10.18 -15.75
C TYR A 263 -1.98 -11.26 -16.29
N HIS A 264 -3.12 -10.85 -16.82
CA HIS A 264 -4.04 -11.73 -17.53
C HIS A 264 -3.56 -11.87 -18.98
N ILE A 265 -3.55 -13.11 -19.47
CA ILE A 265 -3.15 -13.44 -20.83
C ILE A 265 -4.41 -13.89 -21.56
N ALA A 266 -4.73 -13.23 -22.68
CA ALA A 266 -5.87 -13.59 -23.50
C ALA A 266 -5.65 -14.97 -24.20
N PRO A 267 -6.73 -15.71 -24.48
CA PRO A 267 -6.65 -17.07 -25.04
C PRO A 267 -5.89 -17.20 -26.37
N ASP A 268 -5.81 -16.10 -27.13
CA ASP A 268 -5.19 -16.01 -28.45
C ASP A 268 -3.68 -15.70 -28.43
N VAL A 269 -3.11 -15.45 -27.25
CA VAL A 269 -1.71 -14.98 -27.12
C VAL A 269 -0.71 -16.14 -27.16
N LEU A 270 -1.03 -17.25 -26.48
CA LEU A 270 -0.16 -18.42 -26.37
C LEU A 270 -0.38 -19.37 -27.55
N LYS A 271 0.72 -19.82 -28.15
CA LYS A 271 0.72 -20.89 -29.17
C LYS A 271 1.44 -22.14 -28.66
N ALA A 272 1.18 -23.30 -29.28
CA ALA A 272 1.83 -24.54 -28.86
C ALA A 272 3.32 -24.50 -29.28
N GLY A 273 4.18 -25.06 -28.43
CA GLY A 273 5.64 -25.01 -28.62
C GLY A 273 6.21 -23.62 -28.34
N LYS A 274 7.18 -23.21 -29.15
CA LYS A 274 8.00 -22.03 -28.88
C LYS A 274 7.22 -20.71 -28.89
N ASN A 275 7.28 -19.97 -27.80
CA ASN A 275 6.79 -18.60 -27.66
C ASN A 275 7.94 -17.65 -27.31
N ILE A 276 7.84 -16.38 -27.72
CA ILE A 276 8.84 -15.35 -27.41
C ILE A 276 8.30 -14.45 -26.32
N PHE A 277 8.96 -14.42 -25.18
CA PHE A 277 8.64 -13.59 -24.03
C PHE A 277 9.61 -12.43 -23.98
N VAL A 278 9.10 -11.21 -23.87
CA VAL A 278 9.92 -9.99 -23.79
C VAL A 278 9.42 -9.14 -22.63
N ILE A 279 10.33 -8.68 -21.77
CA ILE A 279 10.02 -7.76 -20.67
C ILE A 279 10.90 -6.53 -20.84
N ARG A 280 10.29 -5.36 -20.94
CA ARG A 280 10.98 -4.07 -20.85
C ARG A 280 10.91 -3.62 -19.41
N VAL A 281 12.04 -3.32 -18.79
CA VAL A 281 12.12 -2.83 -17.40
C VAL A 281 12.76 -1.46 -17.40
N THR A 282 12.11 -0.50 -16.76
CA THR A 282 12.64 0.85 -16.56
C THR A 282 12.93 1.05 -15.08
N ASN A 283 14.17 1.43 -14.76
CA ASN A 283 14.60 1.78 -13.41
C ASN A 283 15.26 3.16 -13.39
N THR A 284 14.86 3.98 -12.43
CA THR A 284 15.27 5.38 -12.33
C THR A 284 16.25 5.65 -11.20
N ASN A 285 16.34 4.74 -10.21
CA ASN A 285 17.25 4.85 -9.09
C ASN A 285 17.52 3.48 -8.45
N GLY A 286 18.61 3.37 -7.70
CA GLY A 286 18.93 2.17 -6.92
C GLY A 286 19.19 0.93 -7.79
N LYS A 287 19.05 -0.26 -7.20
CA LYS A 287 19.23 -1.53 -7.91
C LYS A 287 18.00 -1.88 -8.73
N GLY A 288 18.17 -2.13 -10.02
CA GLY A 288 17.06 -2.57 -10.87
C GLY A 288 17.03 -4.07 -11.12
N GLY A 289 15.85 -4.60 -11.45
CA GLY A 289 15.67 -6.00 -11.83
C GLY A 289 14.48 -6.67 -11.17
N PHE A 290 14.63 -7.96 -10.91
CA PHE A 290 13.57 -8.85 -10.45
C PHE A 290 13.82 -9.31 -9.03
N VAL A 291 12.86 -9.08 -8.13
CA VAL A 291 12.97 -9.39 -6.71
C VAL A 291 12.90 -10.91 -6.49
N SER A 292 13.87 -11.48 -5.78
CA SER A 292 13.95 -12.91 -5.45
C SER A 292 12.76 -13.38 -4.59
N ASP A 293 12.58 -14.69 -4.42
CA ASP A 293 11.55 -15.33 -3.56
C ASP A 293 10.09 -14.93 -3.87
N LYS A 294 9.84 -14.49 -5.10
CA LYS A 294 8.50 -14.27 -5.64
C LYS A 294 8.19 -15.30 -6.75
N PRO A 295 6.91 -15.56 -7.09
CA PRO A 295 6.56 -16.48 -8.16
C PRO A 295 6.85 -15.89 -9.54
N TYR A 296 7.58 -16.64 -10.37
CA TYR A 296 7.88 -16.31 -11.77
C TYR A 296 7.41 -17.47 -12.65
N CYS A 297 6.16 -17.45 -13.09
CA CYS A 297 5.57 -18.54 -13.85
C CYS A 297 4.39 -18.05 -14.71
N ILE A 298 3.98 -18.89 -15.64
CA ILE A 298 2.69 -18.79 -16.31
C ILE A 298 1.86 -20.03 -16.02
N PHE A 299 0.55 -19.89 -15.95
CA PHE A 299 -0.34 -21.02 -15.76
C PHE A 299 -1.65 -20.86 -16.52
N ALA A 300 -2.18 -21.98 -17.02
CA ALA A 300 -3.44 -22.07 -17.72
C ALA A 300 -4.07 -23.45 -17.45
N GLY A 301 -5.29 -23.46 -16.94
CA GLY A 301 -5.91 -24.70 -16.47
C GLY A 301 -5.10 -25.33 -15.33
N ARG A 302 -4.56 -26.54 -15.55
CA ARG A 302 -3.76 -27.28 -14.55
C ARG A 302 -2.26 -27.20 -14.80
N ASP A 303 -1.85 -26.66 -15.94
CA ASP A 303 -0.45 -26.62 -16.34
C ASP A 303 0.19 -25.31 -15.87
N THR A 304 1.44 -25.42 -15.43
CA THR A 304 2.29 -24.30 -15.02
C THR A 304 3.63 -24.43 -15.73
N VAL A 305 4.15 -23.33 -16.27
CA VAL A 305 5.49 -23.25 -16.85
C VAL A 305 6.30 -22.24 -16.05
N ASP A 306 7.48 -22.68 -15.59
CA ASP A 306 8.42 -21.84 -14.84
C ASP A 306 9.10 -20.84 -15.76
N LEU A 307 9.20 -19.58 -15.31
CA LEU A 307 9.89 -18.52 -16.01
C LEU A 307 11.28 -18.24 -15.44
N LYS A 308 11.65 -18.83 -14.29
CA LYS A 308 12.96 -18.64 -13.66
C LYS A 308 14.12 -19.15 -14.51
N GLY A 309 15.33 -18.75 -14.11
CA GLY A 309 16.59 -19.17 -14.72
C GLY A 309 17.10 -18.16 -15.73
N THR A 310 17.87 -18.62 -16.71
CA THR A 310 18.57 -17.73 -17.64
C THR A 310 17.63 -17.13 -18.68
N TRP A 311 17.68 -15.81 -18.78
CA TRP A 311 17.12 -14.96 -19.83
C TRP A 311 18.27 -14.32 -20.60
N GLN A 312 17.95 -13.72 -21.74
CA GLN A 312 18.85 -12.81 -22.43
C GLN A 312 18.45 -11.38 -22.10
N TYR A 313 19.42 -10.47 -21.88
CA TYR A 313 19.15 -9.04 -21.73
C TYR A 313 19.89 -8.17 -22.73
N LYS A 314 19.39 -6.95 -22.90
CA LYS A 314 20.04 -5.88 -23.64
C LYS A 314 19.62 -4.49 -23.13
N VAL A 315 20.59 -3.57 -23.02
CA VAL A 315 20.34 -2.20 -22.59
C VAL A 315 19.68 -1.39 -23.71
N GLY A 316 18.48 -0.87 -23.45
CA GLY A 316 17.71 -0.02 -24.36
C GLY A 316 18.09 1.46 -24.26
N GLU A 317 18.26 1.97 -23.04
CA GLU A 317 18.54 3.38 -22.77
C GLU A 317 19.34 3.51 -21.47
N VAL A 318 20.25 4.49 -21.39
CA VAL A 318 21.03 4.80 -20.17
C VAL A 318 20.56 6.17 -19.66
N TYR A 319 20.15 6.25 -18.40
CA TYR A 319 19.81 7.52 -17.77
C TYR A 319 21.05 8.14 -17.12
N ALA A 320 21.21 9.45 -17.32
CA ALA A 320 22.26 10.20 -16.65
C ALA A 320 22.06 10.13 -15.12
N PRO A 321 23.13 9.97 -14.33
CA PRO A 321 23.03 10.03 -12.88
C PRO A 321 22.37 11.34 -12.45
N ARG A 322 21.37 11.27 -11.56
CA ARG A 322 20.80 12.47 -10.96
C ARG A 322 21.82 13.07 -9.98
N THR A 323 22.47 14.16 -10.39
CA THR A 323 23.32 14.97 -9.51
C THR A 323 22.44 15.98 -8.77
N GLY A 324 22.02 15.62 -7.56
CA GLY A 324 21.18 16.45 -6.69
C GLY A 324 20.14 15.60 -5.96
N GLY A 325 19.90 15.88 -4.67
CA GLY A 325 18.79 15.29 -3.93
C GLY A 325 17.46 15.57 -4.66
N PHE A 326 16.41 14.78 -4.38
CA PHE A 326 15.09 14.98 -4.97
C PHE A 326 14.71 16.47 -4.99
N THR A 327 14.80 17.11 -6.15
CA THR A 327 14.22 18.43 -6.42
C THR A 327 12.71 18.29 -6.70
N GLY A 328 12.07 17.32 -6.03
CA GLY A 328 10.63 17.25 -5.99
C GLY A 328 10.16 18.44 -5.18
N GLY A 329 9.24 19.23 -5.73
CA GLY A 329 8.59 20.27 -4.96
C GLY A 329 7.70 19.65 -3.90
N ILE A 330 6.78 20.44 -3.38
CA ILE A 330 6.11 20.09 -2.14
C ILE A 330 5.08 18.99 -2.41
N ALA A 331 5.37 17.77 -1.94
CA ALA A 331 4.38 16.71 -1.84
C ALA A 331 3.38 17.09 -0.75
N ALA A 332 2.29 17.74 -1.14
CA ALA A 332 1.33 18.34 -0.23
C ALA A 332 0.76 17.35 0.79
N GLN A 333 0.48 16.11 0.38
CA GLN A 333 0.00 15.06 1.27
C GLN A 333 1.04 14.62 2.32
N ASN A 334 2.33 14.85 2.09
CA ASN A 334 3.37 14.53 3.06
C ASN A 334 3.67 15.70 4.00
N GLN A 335 3.04 16.87 3.79
CA GLN A 335 3.24 18.01 4.66
C GLN A 335 2.53 17.81 6.01
N PRO A 336 3.07 18.39 7.10
CA PRO A 336 2.43 18.31 8.40
C PRO A 336 0.97 18.79 8.33
N THR A 337 0.09 18.19 9.12
CA THR A 337 -1.37 18.46 9.18
C THR A 337 -2.20 18.15 7.93
N ALA A 338 -1.59 17.98 6.76
CA ALA A 338 -2.31 18.00 5.49
C ALA A 338 -3.34 16.89 5.35
N SER A 339 -3.00 15.68 5.78
CA SER A 339 -3.88 14.51 5.74
C SER A 339 -4.91 14.54 6.87
N TYR A 340 -4.51 14.99 8.08
CA TYR A 340 -5.46 15.23 9.17
C TYR A 340 -6.57 16.16 8.72
N ASN A 341 -6.20 17.32 8.16
CA ASN A 341 -7.12 18.36 7.75
C ASN A 341 -8.17 17.86 6.76
N ALA A 342 -7.79 17.04 5.79
CA ALA A 342 -8.68 16.63 4.71
C ALA A 342 -9.37 15.28 4.94
N MET A 343 -8.75 14.37 5.70
CA MET A 343 -9.23 12.99 5.84
C MET A 343 -9.73 12.64 7.25
N VAL A 344 -9.21 13.29 8.30
CA VAL A 344 -9.53 12.96 9.70
C VAL A 344 -10.44 14.01 10.34
N ALA A 345 -10.15 15.30 10.14
CA ALA A 345 -10.90 16.41 10.73
C ALA A 345 -12.42 16.36 10.39
N PRO A 346 -12.85 15.98 9.17
CA PRO A 346 -14.27 15.84 8.86
C PRO A 346 -14.99 14.72 9.66
N LEU A 347 -14.24 13.79 10.26
CA LEU A 347 -14.77 12.59 10.91
C LEU A 347 -14.91 12.73 12.43
N ILE A 348 -14.37 13.79 13.04
CA ILE A 348 -14.25 13.92 14.50
C ILE A 348 -15.59 13.94 15.24
N ASN A 349 -16.69 14.24 14.52
CA ASN A 349 -18.05 14.23 15.06
C ASN A 349 -18.73 12.85 14.98
N TYR A 350 -18.06 11.85 14.40
CA TYR A 350 -18.57 10.48 14.33
C TYR A 350 -18.25 9.72 15.62
N SER A 351 -19.24 9.06 16.21
CA SER A 351 -18.98 8.21 17.36
C SER A 351 -18.26 6.93 16.94
N ILE A 352 -17.15 6.62 17.61
CA ILE A 352 -16.32 5.46 17.31
C ILE A 352 -16.04 4.65 18.57
N LYS A 353 -15.68 3.38 18.35
CA LYS A 353 -15.24 2.43 19.37
C LYS A 353 -13.74 2.55 19.65
N GLY A 354 -12.95 2.95 18.66
CA GLY A 354 -11.50 3.09 18.78
C GLY A 354 -10.78 3.35 17.45
N PHE A 355 -9.45 3.41 17.54
CA PHE A 355 -8.55 3.68 16.42
C PHE A 355 -7.69 2.45 16.10
N LEU A 356 -7.50 2.18 14.80
CA LEU A 356 -6.46 1.30 14.28
C LEU A 356 -5.44 2.11 13.49
N TRP A 357 -4.15 1.94 13.78
CA TRP A 357 -3.07 2.69 13.18
C TRP A 357 -1.97 1.78 12.64
N TYR A 358 -1.68 1.85 11.33
CA TYR A 358 -0.56 1.11 10.74
C TYR A 358 0.27 2.02 9.86
N GLN A 359 1.35 2.55 10.45
CA GLN A 359 2.27 3.47 9.80
C GLN A 359 3.63 3.50 10.50
N GLY A 360 4.65 3.79 9.72
CA GLY A 360 5.97 4.19 10.22
C GLY A 360 7.01 4.33 9.10
N GLU A 361 6.82 3.67 7.97
CA GLU A 361 7.83 3.51 6.93
C GLU A 361 8.30 4.86 6.35
N SER A 362 7.40 5.84 6.22
CA SER A 362 7.75 7.21 5.80
C SER A 362 8.49 8.05 6.87
N ASN A 363 8.67 7.52 8.07
CA ASN A 363 9.41 8.12 9.17
C ASN A 363 10.71 7.36 9.51
N ILE A 364 11.10 6.38 8.70
CA ILE A 364 12.41 5.73 8.82
C ILE A 364 13.53 6.78 8.77
N GLY A 365 14.53 6.61 9.65
CA GLY A 365 15.59 7.60 9.89
C GLY A 365 15.22 8.73 10.86
N ARG A 366 13.98 8.79 11.35
CA ARG A 366 13.49 9.80 12.31
C ARG A 366 12.87 9.18 13.58
N ALA A 367 13.41 8.05 14.04
CA ALA A 367 12.86 7.30 15.17
C ALA A 367 12.69 8.13 16.47
N GLU A 368 13.68 8.97 16.81
CA GLU A 368 13.59 9.84 18.00
C GLU A 368 12.49 10.91 17.90
N GLU A 369 12.21 11.41 16.70
CA GLU A 369 11.08 12.30 16.46
C GLU A 369 9.76 11.51 16.55
N TYR A 370 9.71 10.33 15.93
CA TYR A 370 8.55 9.43 15.94
C TYR A 370 8.11 9.04 17.35
N LYS A 371 9.07 8.73 18.23
CA LYS A 371 8.86 8.41 19.64
C LYS A 371 8.09 9.51 20.39
N LYS A 372 8.17 10.76 19.92
CA LYS A 372 7.42 11.90 20.45
C LYS A 372 6.12 12.14 19.68
N LEU A 373 6.15 11.98 18.35
CA LEU A 373 4.99 12.22 17.48
C LEU A 373 3.85 11.25 17.74
N GLN A 374 4.12 9.95 17.95
CA GLN A 374 3.05 8.98 18.13
C GLN A 374 2.24 9.19 19.42
N PRO A 375 2.85 9.42 20.60
CA PRO A 375 2.08 9.86 21.78
C PRO A 375 1.32 11.17 21.55
N ALA A 376 1.89 12.13 20.83
CA ALA A 376 1.22 13.39 20.50
C ALA A 376 0.00 13.17 19.60
N GLN A 377 0.08 12.29 18.60
CA GLN A 377 -1.05 11.89 17.76
C GLN A 377 -2.19 11.28 18.59
N ILE A 378 -1.85 10.32 19.46
CA ILE A 378 -2.84 9.63 20.30
C ILE A 378 -3.58 10.63 21.18
N ALA A 379 -2.84 11.55 21.81
CA ALA A 379 -3.41 12.61 22.64
C ALA A 379 -4.27 13.58 21.82
N ASP A 380 -3.78 14.01 20.66
CA ASP A 380 -4.49 14.89 19.74
C ASP A 380 -5.83 14.27 19.32
N TRP A 381 -5.83 13.08 18.74
CA TRP A 381 -7.05 12.44 18.25
C TRP A 381 -8.09 12.18 19.34
N ARG A 382 -7.66 11.72 20.53
CA ARG A 382 -8.55 11.58 21.68
C ARG A 382 -9.18 12.92 22.09
N SER A 383 -8.38 14.00 22.07
CA SER A 383 -8.88 15.34 22.37
C SER A 383 -9.86 15.89 21.33
N LYS A 384 -9.70 15.52 20.05
CA LYS A 384 -10.59 15.94 18.96
C LYS A 384 -11.93 15.20 19.00
N TRP A 385 -11.92 13.90 19.29
CA TRP A 385 -13.14 13.11 19.43
C TRP A 385 -13.91 13.40 20.73
N GLN A 386 -13.22 13.78 21.81
CA GLN A 386 -13.83 14.06 23.11
C GLN A 386 -14.66 12.89 23.67
N GLN A 387 -14.31 11.65 23.31
CA GLN A 387 -14.99 10.42 23.76
C GLN A 387 -14.18 9.67 24.83
N GLY A 388 -13.50 10.43 25.69
CA GLY A 388 -12.65 9.89 26.75
C GLY A 388 -11.37 9.25 26.22
N SER A 389 -10.91 8.20 26.89
CA SER A 389 -9.66 7.51 26.59
C SER A 389 -9.84 6.44 25.52
N LEU A 390 -10.42 6.76 24.35
CA LEU A 390 -10.66 5.77 23.28
C LEU A 390 -9.44 4.85 23.02
N PRO A 391 -9.66 3.53 22.84
CA PRO A 391 -8.59 2.58 22.60
C PRO A 391 -7.86 2.91 21.30
N PHE A 392 -6.54 2.87 21.34
CA PHE A 392 -5.68 3.16 20.20
C PHE A 392 -4.76 1.95 19.96
N LEU A 393 -5.10 1.16 18.94
CA LEU A 393 -4.39 -0.07 18.61
C LEU A 393 -3.52 0.20 17.39
N TYR A 394 -2.25 -0.17 17.44
CA TYR A 394 -1.32 0.12 16.36
C TYR A 394 -0.41 -1.05 16.04
N VAL A 395 0.12 -1.08 14.82
CA VAL A 395 0.96 -2.17 14.33
C VAL A 395 2.41 -1.70 14.26
N GLN A 396 3.31 -2.48 14.86
CA GLN A 396 4.75 -2.30 14.71
C GLN A 396 5.17 -2.56 13.26
N LEU A 397 6.22 -1.91 12.76
CA LEU A 397 6.71 -2.20 11.42
C LEU A 397 7.08 -3.69 11.25
N PRO A 398 6.74 -4.29 10.09
CA PRO A 398 6.97 -5.71 9.86
C PRO A 398 8.45 -6.03 9.67
N GLY A 399 8.81 -7.32 9.63
CA GLY A 399 10.13 -7.72 9.14
C GLY A 399 10.32 -7.27 7.68
N PHE A 400 11.43 -6.59 7.40
CA PHE A 400 11.75 -6.10 6.05
C PHE A 400 13.26 -5.84 5.94
N MET A 401 13.80 -5.99 4.72
CA MET A 401 15.23 -5.95 4.36
C MET A 401 16.00 -7.23 4.71
N ASP A 402 17.21 -7.33 4.15
CA ASP A 402 18.13 -8.46 4.37
C ASP A 402 18.46 -8.67 5.85
N TYR A 403 18.65 -9.93 6.21
CA TYR A 403 19.10 -10.31 7.55
C TYR A 403 20.62 -10.12 7.67
N ASN A 404 21.03 -9.27 8.61
CA ASN A 404 22.42 -9.18 9.02
C ASN A 404 22.70 -10.24 10.08
N TYR A 405 23.64 -11.15 9.81
CA TYR A 405 24.08 -12.18 10.77
C TYR A 405 24.92 -11.62 11.92
N LEU A 406 25.44 -10.40 11.77
CA LEU A 406 26.11 -9.65 12.82
C LEU A 406 25.23 -8.50 13.27
N PRO A 407 25.21 -8.16 14.56
CA PRO A 407 24.54 -6.96 15.04
C PRO A 407 25.00 -5.73 14.27
N SER A 408 24.05 -4.93 13.79
CA SER A 408 24.30 -3.74 13.01
C SER A 408 23.29 -2.65 13.34
N GLU A 409 23.67 -1.40 13.12
CA GLU A 409 22.71 -0.30 13.17
C GLU A 409 21.58 -0.52 12.16
N SER A 410 20.34 -0.26 12.59
CA SER A 410 19.15 -0.45 11.77
C SER A 410 18.12 0.61 12.10
N GLN A 411 17.92 1.54 11.17
CA GLN A 411 16.88 2.57 11.29
C GLN A 411 15.47 1.95 11.40
N TRP A 412 15.28 0.76 10.82
CA TRP A 412 14.04 -0.01 10.93
C TRP A 412 13.84 -0.60 12.32
N ALA A 413 14.91 -1.10 12.96
CA ALA A 413 14.86 -1.53 14.36
C ALA A 413 14.63 -0.34 15.30
N GLN A 414 15.32 0.78 15.10
CA GLN A 414 15.15 2.01 15.89
C GLN A 414 13.70 2.53 15.84
N LEU A 415 13.06 2.49 14.67
CA LEU A 415 11.67 2.92 14.56
C LEU A 415 10.70 1.95 15.25
N ARG A 416 10.95 0.63 15.20
CA ARG A 416 10.17 -0.36 15.96
C ARG A 416 10.28 -0.16 17.47
N GLU A 417 11.45 0.24 17.96
CA GLU A 417 11.67 0.63 19.35
C GLU A 417 10.89 1.92 19.70
N ALA A 418 10.86 2.91 18.80
CA ALA A 418 10.04 4.11 18.98
C ALA A 418 8.54 3.78 19.05
N GLN A 419 8.05 2.83 18.25
CA GLN A 419 6.68 2.32 18.32
C GLN A 419 6.41 1.58 19.63
N LEU A 420 7.37 0.77 20.11
CA LEU A 420 7.26 0.08 21.40
C LEU A 420 7.11 1.08 22.56
N ALA A 421 7.89 2.17 22.54
CA ALA A 421 7.85 3.19 23.59
C ALA A 421 6.47 3.87 23.75
N SER A 422 5.65 3.90 22.69
CA SER A 422 4.28 4.43 22.73
C SER A 422 3.31 3.60 23.59
N LEU A 423 3.66 2.38 23.98
CA LEU A 423 2.90 1.58 24.96
C LEU A 423 2.84 2.23 26.34
N SER A 424 3.72 3.20 26.62
CA SER A 424 3.63 4.03 27.83
C SER A 424 2.35 4.88 27.91
N VAL A 425 1.66 5.08 26.78
CA VAL A 425 0.38 5.80 26.74
C VAL A 425 -0.77 4.85 27.14
N PRO A 426 -1.61 5.20 28.14
CA PRO A 426 -2.71 4.33 28.57
C PRO A 426 -3.75 4.03 27.49
N ASN A 427 -4.42 2.88 27.65
CA ASN A 427 -5.43 2.35 26.73
C ASN A 427 -4.93 2.22 25.28
N THR A 428 -3.68 1.77 25.14
CA THR A 428 -3.06 1.47 23.85
C THR A 428 -2.64 0.01 23.79
N SER A 429 -2.45 -0.50 22.58
CA SER A 429 -1.80 -1.79 22.36
C SER A 429 -1.05 -1.77 21.04
N MET A 430 0.12 -2.40 21.04
CA MET A 430 0.93 -2.62 19.86
C MET A 430 0.83 -4.08 19.44
N VAL A 431 0.54 -4.30 18.17
CA VAL A 431 0.67 -5.59 17.51
C VAL A 431 2.09 -5.70 16.97
N VAL A 432 2.83 -6.71 17.44
CA VAL A 432 4.12 -7.08 16.86
C VAL A 432 3.86 -7.73 15.50
N ALA A 433 4.64 -7.36 14.48
CA ALA A 433 4.51 -7.87 13.11
C ALA A 433 5.85 -8.26 12.47
N ILE A 434 6.92 -8.36 13.28
CA ILE A 434 8.27 -8.67 12.80
C ILE A 434 8.32 -9.99 12.02
N ASP A 435 7.59 -11.00 12.48
CA ASP A 435 7.48 -12.34 11.93
C ASP A 435 6.46 -12.46 10.79
N LEU A 436 5.57 -11.47 10.65
CA LEU A 436 4.57 -11.38 9.58
C LEU A 436 5.12 -10.67 8.33
N GLY A 437 6.37 -10.22 8.39
CA GLY A 437 7.04 -9.48 7.33
C GLY A 437 7.71 -10.34 6.26
N GLU A 438 8.22 -9.69 5.23
CA GLU A 438 8.99 -10.30 4.15
C GLU A 438 10.26 -9.49 3.93
N TRP A 439 11.42 -10.14 3.89
CA TRP A 439 12.71 -9.45 3.74
C TRP A 439 12.78 -8.63 2.43
N ASN A 440 12.06 -9.07 1.40
CA ASN A 440 12.10 -8.53 0.04
C ASN A 440 10.85 -7.70 -0.33
N ASP A 441 9.92 -7.46 0.58
CA ASP A 441 8.68 -6.74 0.31
C ASP A 441 8.24 -5.90 1.50
N ILE A 442 8.22 -4.57 1.32
CA ILE A 442 7.79 -3.64 2.36
C ILE A 442 6.29 -3.77 2.67
N HIS A 443 5.53 -4.39 1.77
CA HIS A 443 4.10 -4.65 1.95
C HIS A 443 3.83 -6.16 2.05
N PRO A 444 4.16 -6.80 3.18
CA PRO A 444 4.05 -8.24 3.32
C PRO A 444 2.62 -8.73 3.08
N ASP A 445 2.50 -9.92 2.51
CA ASP A 445 1.24 -10.44 2.02
C ASP A 445 0.32 -10.93 3.15
N ASN A 446 0.88 -11.33 4.31
CA ASN A 446 0.15 -11.80 5.50
C ASN A 446 -0.55 -10.66 6.29
N LYS A 447 -1.56 -10.04 5.68
CA LYS A 447 -2.47 -9.08 6.30
C LYS A 447 -3.47 -9.71 7.27
N LYS A 448 -3.80 -10.99 7.06
CA LYS A 448 -4.76 -11.72 7.89
C LYS A 448 -4.32 -11.78 9.34
N ASP A 449 -3.09 -12.22 9.60
CA ASP A 449 -2.62 -12.37 10.97
C ASP A 449 -2.39 -11.02 11.66
N VAL A 450 -2.05 -9.95 10.92
CA VAL A 450 -2.04 -8.59 11.46
C VAL A 450 -3.44 -8.20 11.95
N GLY A 451 -4.48 -8.39 11.13
CA GLY A 451 -5.86 -8.09 11.48
C GLY A 451 -6.35 -8.89 12.70
N LYS A 452 -6.00 -10.19 12.76
CA LYS A 452 -6.33 -11.06 13.90
C LYS A 452 -5.65 -10.62 15.20
N ARG A 453 -4.37 -10.26 15.16
CA ARG A 453 -3.65 -9.74 16.32
C ARG A 453 -4.26 -8.42 16.80
N LEU A 454 -4.67 -7.54 15.89
CA LEU A 454 -5.42 -6.33 16.25
C LEU A 454 -6.77 -6.67 16.91
N ALA A 455 -7.47 -7.70 16.43
CA ALA A 455 -8.74 -8.14 17.02
C ALA A 455 -8.53 -8.69 18.43
N LEU A 456 -7.48 -9.48 18.68
CA LEU A 456 -7.10 -9.93 20.03
C LEU A 456 -6.78 -8.75 20.95
N ALA A 457 -6.05 -7.75 20.44
CA ALA A 457 -5.78 -6.52 21.18
C ALA A 457 -7.07 -5.77 21.54
N ALA A 458 -8.02 -5.64 20.60
CA ALA A 458 -9.33 -5.06 20.89
C ALA A 458 -10.09 -5.89 21.94
N GLN A 459 -10.11 -7.22 21.82
CA GLN A 459 -10.79 -8.10 22.80
C GLN A 459 -10.29 -7.84 24.22
N LYS A 460 -8.98 -7.73 24.43
CA LYS A 460 -8.42 -7.39 25.75
C LYS A 460 -8.72 -5.96 26.18
N ILE A 461 -8.32 -4.99 25.36
CA ILE A 461 -8.24 -3.57 25.74
C ILE A 461 -9.61 -2.90 25.72
N THR A 462 -10.45 -3.27 24.76
CA THR A 462 -11.74 -2.61 24.50
C THR A 462 -12.91 -3.40 25.07
N TYR A 463 -12.89 -4.74 24.96
CA TYR A 463 -13.98 -5.60 25.42
C TYR A 463 -13.71 -6.22 26.81
N GLY A 464 -12.53 -5.99 27.40
CA GLY A 464 -12.22 -6.39 28.78
C GLY A 464 -11.97 -7.89 28.95
N GLU A 465 -11.72 -8.62 27.87
CA GLU A 465 -11.55 -10.07 27.90
C GLU A 465 -10.29 -10.49 28.66
N ASN A 466 -10.36 -11.55 29.45
CA ASN A 466 -9.18 -12.08 30.13
C ASN A 466 -8.43 -13.10 29.27
N ILE A 467 -7.73 -12.60 28.24
CA ILE A 467 -6.97 -13.41 27.29
C ILE A 467 -5.51 -12.96 27.17
N VAL A 468 -4.67 -13.87 26.69
CA VAL A 468 -3.35 -13.52 26.14
C VAL A 468 -3.59 -12.92 24.75
N TYR A 469 -3.15 -11.69 24.57
CA TYR A 469 -3.42 -10.90 23.36
C TYR A 469 -2.14 -10.30 22.75
N SER A 470 -1.05 -10.32 23.50
CA SER A 470 0.27 -9.86 23.09
C SER A 470 1.24 -11.04 23.07
N GLY A 471 2.13 -11.04 22.08
CA GLY A 471 3.00 -12.14 21.71
C GLY A 471 3.69 -11.82 20.37
N PRO A 472 4.65 -12.65 19.95
CA PRO A 472 5.56 -12.36 18.84
C PRO A 472 4.84 -12.12 17.52
#